data_AF-A0AAW4KSK9-F1
#
_entry.id   AF-A0AAW4KSK9-F1
#
_cell.length_a   1.000
_cell.length_b   1.000
_cell.length_c   1.000
_cell.angle_alpha   90.00
_cell.angle_beta   90.00
_cell.angle_gamma   90.00
#
_symmetry.space_group_name_H-M   'P 1'
#
loop_
_entity.id
_entity.type
_entity.pdbx_description
1 polymer ?
#
loop_
_entity_poly.entity_id
_entity_poly.type
_entity_poly.pdbx_seq_one_letter_code
_entity_poly.pdbx_strand_id
1 'polypeptide(L)'
;DWDALKFQADYDPKFRRAQMRYIGTGGTGISTDMNTIPSEHFTFSTMVIPAGHEGPPHLHIDVEEVFFVLRGKLKVVLEKDGERFETILT
;
A
#
# COMPACT_ATOMS: atom_id res chain seq x y z
N ASP A 1 5.03 -9.02 -6.34
CA ASP A 1 4.74 -8.40 -7.63
C ASP A 1 5.21 -6.94 -7.61
N TRP A 2 6.15 -6.58 -8.47
CA TRP A 2 6.65 -5.20 -8.61
C TRP A 2 5.84 -4.37 -9.61
N ASP A 3 4.98 -5.02 -10.38
CA ASP A 3 4.26 -4.43 -11.50
C ASP A 3 2.87 -3.92 -11.11
N ALA A 4 2.31 -4.43 -10.00
CA ALA A 4 1.02 -4.01 -9.43
C ALA A 4 0.81 -2.50 -9.46
N LEU A 5 1.75 -1.75 -8.85
CA LEU A 5 1.66 -0.30 -8.69
C LEU A 5 2.71 0.41 -9.56
N LYS A 6 3.19 -0.25 -10.62
CA LYS A 6 4.26 0.26 -11.48
C LYS A 6 3.90 1.57 -12.15
N PHE A 7 2.62 1.79 -12.47
CA PHE A 7 2.17 3.07 -13.03
C PHE A 7 2.52 4.28 -12.14
N GLN A 8 2.64 4.08 -10.82
CA GLN A 8 3.09 5.13 -9.90
C GLN A 8 4.62 5.29 -9.97
N ALA A 9 5.36 4.18 -10.03
CA ALA A 9 6.82 4.21 -10.19
C ALA A 9 7.27 4.77 -11.54
N ASP A 10 6.45 4.61 -12.58
CA ASP A 10 6.65 5.19 -13.91
C ASP A 10 6.47 6.72 -13.90
N TYR A 11 5.65 7.23 -12.99
CA TYR A 11 5.50 8.68 -12.77
C TYR A 11 6.64 9.25 -11.93
N ASP A 12 6.97 8.62 -10.80
CA ASP A 12 8.12 8.98 -9.97
C ASP A 12 8.77 7.71 -9.40
N PRO A 13 10.07 7.46 -9.67
CA PRO A 13 10.78 6.27 -9.20
C PRO A 13 10.70 6.04 -7.68
N LYS A 14 10.53 7.09 -6.87
CA LYS A 14 10.41 6.97 -5.41
C LYS A 14 9.18 6.16 -4.98
N PHE A 15 8.17 6.03 -5.83
CA PHE A 15 6.95 5.25 -5.55
C PHE A 15 7.10 3.75 -5.77
N ARG A 16 8.28 3.29 -6.22
CA ARG A 16 8.54 1.87 -6.45
C ARG A 16 8.42 1.07 -5.16
N ARG A 17 7.49 0.11 -5.17
CA ARG A 17 7.26 -0.87 -4.11
C ARG A 17 6.71 -2.16 -4.70
N ALA A 18 6.93 -3.28 -4.01
CA ALA A 18 6.31 -4.54 -4.37
C ALA A 18 5.10 -4.81 -3.49
N GLN A 19 4.12 -5.51 -4.04
CA GLN A 19 2.98 -6.03 -3.29
C GLN A 19 2.77 -7.51 -3.63
N MET A 20 2.38 -8.30 -2.63
CA MET A 20 1.88 -9.65 -2.82
C MET A 20 0.46 -9.68 -2.28
N ARG A 21 -0.49 -10.10 -3.10
CA ARG A 21 -1.92 -10.17 -2.76
C ARG A 21 -2.28 -11.62 -2.44
N TYR A 22 -3.16 -11.82 -1.47
CA TYR A 22 -3.62 -13.15 -1.07
C TYR A 22 -5.16 -13.26 -1.13
N ILE A 23 -5.86 -12.19 -0.73
CA ILE A 23 -7.32 -12.10 -0.76
C ILE A 23 -7.70 -10.86 -1.57
N GLY A 24 -8.34 -11.08 -2.72
CA GLY A 24 -8.67 -10.06 -3.71
C GLY A 24 -7.46 -9.33 -4.28
N THR A 25 -7.74 -8.39 -5.20
CA THR A 25 -6.67 -7.60 -5.83
C THR A 25 -6.41 -6.26 -5.14
N GLY A 26 -7.33 -5.78 -4.30
CA GLY A 26 -7.23 -4.49 -3.62
C GLY A 26 -7.17 -3.29 -4.58
N GLY A 27 -6.77 -2.12 -4.08
CA GLY A 27 -6.65 -0.87 -4.85
C GLY A 27 -5.46 -0.82 -5.83
N THR A 28 -5.02 -1.97 -6.35
CA THR A 28 -3.69 -2.11 -6.98
C THR A 28 -3.69 -1.88 -8.48
N GLY A 29 -4.82 -1.47 -9.08
CA GLY A 29 -4.96 -1.33 -10.53
C GLY A 29 -4.98 -2.66 -11.30
N ILE A 30 -4.80 -3.80 -10.60
CA ILE A 30 -4.90 -5.16 -11.15
C ILE A 30 -6.36 -5.63 -11.03
N SER A 31 -6.98 -5.96 -12.16
CA SER A 31 -8.38 -6.42 -12.20
C SER A 31 -8.55 -7.91 -11.89
N THR A 32 -7.54 -8.74 -12.18
CA THR A 32 -7.56 -10.18 -11.91
C THR A 32 -6.18 -10.71 -11.51
N ASP A 33 -6.13 -11.57 -10.50
CA ASP A 33 -4.91 -12.27 -10.08
C ASP A 33 -5.25 -13.71 -9.68
N MET A 34 -4.81 -14.68 -10.50
CA MET A 34 -5.08 -16.10 -10.29
C MET A 34 -4.42 -16.69 -9.04
N ASN A 35 -3.51 -15.95 -8.38
CA ASN A 35 -2.85 -16.38 -7.14
C ASN A 35 -3.59 -15.91 -5.89
N THR A 36 -4.75 -15.27 -6.04
CA THR A 36 -5.56 -14.76 -4.94
C THR A 36 -6.87 -15.54 -4.81
N ILE A 37 -7.40 -15.62 -3.60
CA ILE A 37 -8.79 -16.03 -3.38
C ILE A 37 -9.73 -14.82 -3.52
N PRO A 38 -11.04 -15.01 -3.77
CA PRO A 38 -11.99 -13.91 -3.89
C PRO A 38 -11.98 -12.98 -2.67
N SER A 39 -12.02 -11.67 -2.92
CA SER A 39 -12.34 -10.69 -1.87
C SER A 39 -13.85 -10.62 -1.71
N GLU A 40 -14.35 -11.20 -0.62
CA GLU A 40 -15.69 -10.92 -0.14
C GLU A 40 -15.67 -9.57 0.59
N HIS A 41 -15.51 -9.57 1.91
CA HIS A 41 -15.50 -8.34 2.73
C HIS A 41 -14.10 -7.83 3.08
N PHE A 42 -13.04 -8.55 2.69
CA PHE A 42 -11.68 -8.22 3.05
C PHE A 42 -10.74 -8.33 1.85
N THR A 43 -9.70 -7.51 1.88
CA THR A 43 -8.50 -7.74 1.09
C THR A 43 -7.32 -7.95 2.01
N PHE A 44 -6.35 -8.74 1.57
CA PHE A 44 -5.12 -8.97 2.33
C PHE A 44 -3.93 -9.02 1.39
N SER A 45 -2.93 -8.21 1.72
CA SER A 45 -1.69 -8.14 0.97
C SER A 45 -0.52 -7.83 1.90
N THR A 46 0.68 -8.16 1.44
CA THR A 46 1.93 -7.73 2.05
C THR A 46 2.67 -6.83 1.08
N MET A 47 3.41 -5.86 1.60
CA MET A 47 4.18 -4.93 0.80
C MET A 47 5.66 -4.96 1.19
N VAL A 48 6.51 -4.76 0.19
CA VAL A 48 7.93 -4.46 0.39
C VAL A 48 8.19 -3.07 -0.17
N ILE A 49 8.55 -2.17 0.74
CA ILE A 49 8.93 -0.79 0.41
C ILE A 49 10.45 -0.70 0.62
N PRO A 50 11.25 -0.53 -0.44
CA PRO A 50 12.69 -0.37 -0.29
C PRO A 50 13.03 0.91 0.48
N ALA A 51 14.21 0.95 1.10
CA ALA A 51 14.67 2.16 1.79
C ALA A 51 14.68 3.37 0.82
N GLY A 52 14.23 4.53 1.32
CA GLY A 52 14.11 5.76 0.54
C GLY A 52 12.90 5.83 -0.39
N HIS A 53 12.04 4.81 -0.42
CA HIS A 53 10.81 4.79 -1.21
C HIS A 53 9.57 5.02 -0.33
N GLU A 54 8.47 5.43 -0.97
CA GLU A 54 7.21 5.75 -0.30
C GLU A 54 5.99 5.36 -1.15
N GLY A 55 4.81 5.36 -0.54
CA GLY A 55 3.55 5.39 -1.29
C GLY A 55 3.10 6.85 -1.50
N PRO A 56 2.50 7.19 -2.64
CA PRO A 56 1.89 8.51 -2.81
C PRO A 56 0.78 8.72 -1.76
N PRO A 57 0.61 9.94 -1.21
CA PRO A 57 -0.52 10.26 -0.35
C PRO A 57 -1.85 10.00 -1.05
N HIS A 58 -2.77 9.32 -0.38
CA HIS A 58 -4.11 9.01 -0.88
C HIS A 58 -5.07 8.80 0.29
N LEU A 59 -6.36 8.69 -0.02
CA LEU A 59 -7.44 8.53 0.94
C LEU A 59 -8.41 7.46 0.46
N HIS A 60 -8.79 6.57 1.37
CA HIS A 60 -9.91 5.65 1.23
C HIS A 60 -11.07 6.14 2.11
N ILE A 61 -12.23 6.43 1.51
CA ILE A 61 -13.41 6.94 2.22
C ILE A 61 -14.48 5.87 2.46
N ASP A 62 -14.30 4.72 1.85
CA ASP A 62 -15.28 3.63 1.72
C ASP A 62 -14.82 2.33 2.41
N VAL A 63 -13.59 2.31 2.93
CA VAL A 63 -13.00 1.15 3.59
C VAL A 63 -12.15 1.55 4.80
N GLU A 64 -11.94 0.60 5.70
CA GLU A 64 -10.97 0.70 6.79
C GLU A 64 -9.71 -0.09 6.43
N GLU A 65 -8.53 0.45 6.78
CA GLU A 65 -7.25 -0.21 6.56
C GLU A 65 -6.46 -0.38 7.85
N VAL A 66 -5.80 -1.52 8.00
CA VAL A 66 -4.92 -1.83 9.13
C VAL A 66 -3.56 -2.27 8.59
N PHE A 67 -2.51 -1.59 9.06
CA PHE A 67 -1.14 -1.86 8.64
C PHE A 67 -0.30 -2.42 9.78
N PHE A 68 0.52 -3.43 9.48
CA PHE A 68 1.52 -3.99 10.38
C PHE A 68 2.91 -3.81 9.78
N VAL A 69 3.85 -3.25 10.56
CA VAL A 69 5.26 -3.26 10.19
C VAL A 69 5.87 -4.58 10.66
N LEU A 70 6.07 -5.49 9.72
CA LEU A 70 6.63 -6.82 10.03
C LEU A 70 8.16 -6.79 10.19
N ARG A 71 8.83 -5.85 9.51
CA ARG A 71 10.29 -5.67 9.56
C ARG A 71 10.68 -4.29 9.06
N GLY A 72 11.61 -3.64 9.76
CA GLY A 72 12.20 -2.38 9.34
C GLY A 72 11.63 -1.19 10.11
N LYS A 73 11.68 0.00 9.50
CA LYS A 73 11.08 1.20 10.06
C LYS A 73 10.30 1.92 8.97
N LEU A 74 9.13 2.45 9.30
CA LEU A 74 8.30 3.20 8.36
C LEU A 74 7.87 4.51 9.02
N LYS A 75 8.04 5.63 8.30
CA LYS A 75 7.38 6.87 8.68
C LYS A 75 5.94 6.81 8.18
N VAL A 76 4.99 7.05 9.07
CA VAL A 76 3.58 7.21 8.74
C VAL A 76 3.23 8.68 8.89
N VAL A 77 2.57 9.25 7.88
CA VAL A 77 2.09 10.64 7.85
C VAL A 77 0.58 10.60 7.63
N LEU A 78 -0.16 11.34 8.45
CA LEU A 78 -1.61 11.48 8.35
C LEU A 78 -1.95 12.97 8.36
N GLU A 79 -2.88 13.37 7.50
CA GLU A 79 -3.45 14.71 7.51
C GLU A 79 -4.96 14.61 7.76
N LYS A 80 -5.45 15.40 8.73
CA LYS A 80 -6.87 15.46 9.07
C LYS A 80 -7.22 16.86 9.52
N ASP A 81 -8.28 17.43 8.93
CA ASP A 81 -8.83 18.74 9.32
C ASP A 81 -7.78 19.88 9.33
N GLY A 82 -6.80 19.81 8.42
CA GLY A 82 -5.71 20.79 8.32
C GLY A 82 -4.53 20.55 9.28
N GLU A 83 -4.62 19.54 10.13
CA GLU A 83 -3.54 19.12 11.03
C GLU A 83 -2.73 17.95 10.45
N ARG A 84 -1.41 17.98 10.65
CA ARG A 84 -0.48 16.95 10.20
C ARG A 84 0.09 16.19 11.39
N PHE A 85 -0.01 14.87 11.31
CA PHE A 85 0.50 13.92 12.31
C PHE A 85 1.57 13.04 11.67
N GLU A 86 2.66 12.80 12.39
CA GLU A 86 3.72 11.89 11.95
C GLU A 86 4.17 10.98 13.07
N THR A 87 4.51 9.75 12.73
CA THR A 87 5.19 8.81 13.64
C THR A 87 6.13 7.91 12.87
N ILE A 88 7.06 7.27 13.59
CA ILE A 88 7.91 6.20 13.06
C ILE A 88 7.49 4.90 13.73
N LEU A 89 7.01 3.95 12.91
CA LEU A 89 6.71 2.59 13.35
C LEU A 89 7.96 1.72 13.21
N THR A 90 8.19 0.83 14.17
CA THR A 90 9.38 -0.04 14.25
C THR A 90 9.01 -1.45 14.66
#